data_AF-A0AAD4V2W2-F1
#
_entry.id   AF-A0AAD4V2W2-F1
#
_cell.length_a   1.000
_cell.length_b   1.000
_cell.length_c   1.000
_cell.angle_alpha   90.00
_cell.angle_beta   90.00
_cell.angle_gamma   90.00
#
_symmetry.space_group_name_H-M   'P 1'
#
loop_
_entity.id
_entity.type
_entity.pdbx_description
1 polymer ?
#
loop_
_entity_poly.entity_id
_entity_poly.type
_entity_poly.pdbx_seq_one_letter_code
_entity_poly.pdbx_strand_id
1 'polypeptide(L)'
;MCTAKEIATDMGIDPVFPEKRKIRRKKYFDENTCEPSQSVPESAKEKFRIDYFLYLVDQAIGSLRRRFQQYQEYENIFGFLFTSEKLNSLDDCDLKNSCSHLESILKNDKFFDVDGEDLFVELKVLRELLPKENTTAIAILNFLKRLNCFPDAFIAYRILLTIPVTVASAERSFSKLKLLKSYLRSTMSQERLNGLALISIESELLEKLDYEHLIDDFSSKNSRRSIFRH
;
A
#
# COMPACT_ATOMS: atom_id res chain seq x y z
N MET A 1 -2.92 22.83 13.30
CA MET A 1 -1.77 22.58 12.41
C MET A 1 -0.53 23.08 13.12
N CYS A 2 0.34 22.20 13.61
CA CYS A 2 1.61 22.64 14.19
C CYS A 2 2.48 23.26 13.11
N THR A 3 3.05 24.43 13.38
CA THR A 3 3.96 25.08 12.43
C THR A 3 5.32 24.35 12.44
N ALA A 4 6.01 24.32 11.30
CA ALA A 4 7.32 23.64 11.19
C ALA A 4 8.35 24.13 12.23
N LYS A 5 8.20 25.37 12.72
CA LYS A 5 9.02 25.93 13.80
C LYS A 5 8.78 25.23 15.14
N GLU A 6 7.51 24.93 15.47
CA GLU A 6 7.14 24.24 16.71
C GLU A 6 7.68 22.80 16.73
N ILE A 7 7.63 22.11 15.58
CA ILE A 7 8.16 20.74 15.44
C ILE A 7 9.69 20.74 15.55
N ALA A 8 10.37 21.72 14.93
CA ALA A 8 11.82 21.85 15.04
C ALA A 8 12.25 22.08 16.50
N THR A 9 11.55 22.95 17.22
CA THR A 9 11.81 23.19 18.65
C THR A 9 11.53 21.97 19.52
N ASP A 10 10.49 21.19 19.22
CA ASP A 10 10.17 19.93 19.91
C ASP A 10 11.24 18.84 19.66
N MET A 11 11.85 18.85 18.47
CA MET A 11 12.97 17.97 18.11
C MET A 11 14.34 18.47 18.60
N GLY A 12 14.40 19.61 19.31
CA GLY A 12 15.66 20.21 19.78
C GLY A 12 16.55 20.77 18.66
N ILE A 13 15.97 21.06 17.50
CA ILE A 13 16.67 21.59 16.32
C ILE A 13 16.40 23.10 16.26
N ASP A 14 17.45 23.91 16.13
CA ASP A 14 17.32 25.36 15.95
C ASP A 14 16.58 25.65 14.63
N PRO A 15 15.40 26.30 14.64
CA PRO A 15 14.62 26.58 13.44
C PRO A 15 15.22 27.68 12.55
N VAL A 16 16.40 28.21 12.90
CA VAL A 16 17.11 29.25 12.14
C VAL A 16 18.13 28.61 11.20
N PHE A 17 18.04 28.93 9.90
CA PHE A 17 19.04 28.51 8.94
C PHE A 17 20.36 29.26 9.19
N PRO A 18 21.51 28.56 9.28
CA PRO A 18 22.80 29.22 9.51
C PRO A 18 23.20 30.07 8.30
N GLU A 19 23.46 31.35 8.54
CA GLU A 19 23.94 32.27 7.50
C GLU A 19 25.43 32.03 7.21
N LYS A 20 25.73 31.49 6.03
CA LYS A 20 27.11 31.30 5.59
C LYS A 20 27.73 32.67 5.23
N ARG A 21 28.88 33.00 5.84
CA ARG A 21 29.63 34.23 5.55
C ARG A 21 29.91 34.36 4.06
N LYS A 22 29.44 35.45 3.43
CA LYS A 22 29.75 35.78 2.04
C LYS A 22 31.20 36.23 1.93
N ILE A 23 32.08 35.37 1.44
CA ILE A 23 33.47 35.73 1.15
C ILE A 23 33.46 36.48 -0.19
N ARG A 24 33.78 37.77 -0.16
CA ARG A 24 34.01 38.56 -1.37
C ARG A 24 35.51 38.60 -1.65
N ARG A 25 35.92 38.29 -2.88
CA ARG A 25 37.29 38.49 -3.34
C ARG A 25 37.64 39.98 -3.33
N LYS A 26 38.90 40.30 -3.02
CA LYS A 26 39.43 41.67 -3.11
C LYS A 26 39.42 42.11 -4.58
N LYS A 27 38.68 43.17 -4.91
CA LYS A 27 38.64 43.78 -6.24
C LYS A 27 39.83 44.72 -6.42
N TYR A 28 40.44 44.70 -7.60
CA TYR A 28 41.50 45.63 -7.99
C TYR A 28 40.92 46.73 -8.89
N PHE A 29 41.58 47.90 -8.90
CA PHE A 29 41.06 49.15 -9.48
C PHE A 29 40.74 49.08 -10.98
N ASP A 30 41.40 48.18 -11.73
CA ASP A 30 41.26 48.03 -13.18
C ASP A 30 40.34 46.87 -13.62
N GLU A 31 39.59 46.24 -12.71
CA GLU A 31 38.62 45.20 -13.10
C GLU A 31 37.37 45.81 -13.76
N ASN A 32 37.30 45.75 -15.10
CA ASN A 32 36.13 46.11 -15.90
C ASN A 32 34.86 45.37 -15.45
N THR A 33 33.74 46.11 -15.34
CA THR A 33 32.43 45.68 -14.81
C THR A 33 31.64 44.68 -15.68
N CYS A 34 32.31 43.80 -16.42
CA CYS A 34 31.64 42.91 -17.37
C CYS A 34 31.95 41.43 -17.12
N GLU A 35 31.66 40.93 -15.93
CA GLU A 35 31.18 39.56 -15.77
C GLU A 35 30.19 39.52 -14.59
N PRO A 36 28.95 39.01 -14.78
CA PRO A 36 28.11 38.61 -13.65
C PRO A 36 28.79 37.39 -13.01
N SER A 37 29.76 37.66 -12.15
CA SER A 37 30.52 36.65 -11.43
C SER A 37 29.55 35.88 -10.55
N GLN A 38 29.27 34.66 -10.99
CA GLN A 38 29.04 33.46 -10.20
C GLN A 38 27.93 33.56 -9.17
N SER A 39 26.79 32.96 -9.54
CA SER A 39 25.77 32.38 -8.67
C SER A 39 25.63 33.07 -7.32
N VAL A 40 24.59 33.91 -7.22
CA VAL A 40 24.00 34.30 -5.93
C VAL A 40 24.06 33.07 -5.02
N PRO A 41 24.73 33.12 -3.85
CA PRO A 41 24.64 32.00 -2.93
C PRO A 41 23.18 31.98 -2.50
N GLU A 42 22.40 31.10 -3.15
CA GLU A 42 21.04 30.76 -2.74
C GLU A 42 21.09 30.65 -1.22
N SER A 43 20.25 31.43 -0.56
CA SER A 43 20.15 31.41 0.90
C SER A 43 20.06 29.95 1.35
N ALA A 44 20.59 29.58 2.52
CA ALA A 44 20.48 28.20 3.01
C ALA A 44 19.02 27.70 3.00
N LYS A 45 18.06 28.63 3.16
CA LYS A 45 16.62 28.42 2.97
C LYS A 45 16.23 28.04 1.53
N GLU A 46 16.83 28.68 0.53
CA GLU A 46 16.56 28.49 -0.89
C GLU A 46 17.18 27.19 -1.41
N LYS A 47 18.39 26.84 -0.95
CA LYS A 47 18.97 25.51 -1.18
C LYS A 47 18.13 24.40 -0.56
N PHE A 48 17.73 24.55 0.71
CA PHE A 48 16.82 23.60 1.34
C PHE A 48 15.50 23.49 0.59
N ARG A 49 14.96 24.61 0.11
CA ARG A 49 13.73 24.63 -0.67
C ARG A 49 13.89 23.85 -1.98
N ILE A 50 14.95 24.09 -2.74
CA ILE A 50 15.15 23.51 -4.06
C ILE A 50 15.59 22.04 -3.96
N ASP A 51 16.67 21.77 -3.22
CA ASP A 51 17.33 20.46 -3.21
C ASP A 51 16.56 19.42 -2.39
N TYR A 52 15.80 19.85 -1.38
CA TYR A 52 15.14 18.93 -0.45
C TYR A 52 13.62 19.04 -0.47
N PHE A 53 13.07 20.22 -0.22
CA PHE A 53 11.62 20.39 -0.08
C PHE A 53 10.88 20.14 -1.39
N LEU A 54 11.29 20.79 -2.49
CA LEU A 54 10.66 20.59 -3.80
C LEU A 54 10.85 19.16 -4.29
N TYR A 55 12.04 18.57 -4.11
CA TYR A 55 12.28 17.16 -4.43
C TYR A 55 11.32 16.21 -3.69
N LEU A 56 11.11 16.40 -2.38
CA LEU A 56 10.15 15.60 -1.61
C LEU A 56 8.71 15.77 -2.10
N VAL A 57 8.30 17.01 -2.40
CA VAL A 57 6.96 17.31 -2.92
C VAL A 57 6.76 16.68 -4.29
N ASP A 58 7.73 16.81 -5.19
CA ASP A 58 7.69 16.23 -6.53
C ASP A 58 7.67 14.70 -6.46
N GLN A 59 8.44 14.10 -5.55
CA GLN A 59 8.42 12.66 -5.32
C GLN A 59 7.06 12.19 -4.78
N ALA A 60 6.46 12.95 -3.84
CA ALA A 60 5.13 12.65 -3.33
C ALA A 60 4.09 12.73 -4.44
N ILE A 61 4.08 13.82 -5.23
CA ILE A 61 3.19 14.01 -6.37
C ILE A 61 3.38 12.90 -7.41
N GLY A 62 4.63 12.61 -7.77
CA GLY A 62 4.96 11.57 -8.74
C GLY A 62 4.55 10.17 -8.26
N SER A 63 4.67 9.88 -6.97
CA SER A 63 4.22 8.62 -6.39
C SER A 63 2.69 8.48 -6.40
N LEU A 64 1.97 9.56 -6.04
CA LEU A 64 0.51 9.58 -6.06
C LEU A 64 -0.03 9.45 -7.49
N ARG A 65 0.54 10.19 -8.45
CA ARG A 65 0.16 10.11 -9.86
C ARG A 65 0.31 8.70 -10.42
N ARG A 66 1.47 8.06 -10.20
CA ARG A 66 1.68 6.66 -10.62
C ARG A 66 0.65 5.72 -10.02
N ARG A 67 0.34 5.89 -8.73
CA ARG A 67 -0.65 5.05 -8.04
C ARG A 67 -2.06 5.23 -8.61
N PHE A 68 -2.47 6.48 -8.89
CA PHE A 68 -3.78 6.75 -9.50
C PHE A 68 -3.88 6.17 -10.92
N GLN A 69 -2.81 6.25 -11.71
CA GLN A 69 -2.78 5.60 -13.04
C GLN A 69 -2.98 4.09 -12.93
N GLN A 70 -2.28 3.44 -11.99
CA GLN A 70 -2.46 2.01 -11.73
C GLN A 70 -3.89 1.67 -11.29
N TYR A 71 -4.55 2.52 -10.51
CA TYR A 71 -5.96 2.32 -10.15
C TYR A 71 -6.90 2.50 -11.32
N GLN A 72 -6.62 3.43 -12.24
CA GLN A 72 -7.41 3.59 -13.47
C GLN A 72 -7.29 2.35 -14.37
N GLU A 73 -6.08 1.84 -14.55
CA GLU A 73 -5.86 0.58 -15.28
C GLU A 73 -6.62 -0.57 -14.61
N TYR A 74 -6.53 -0.68 -13.28
CA TYR A 74 -7.26 -1.70 -12.54
C TYR A 74 -8.79 -1.56 -12.64
N GLU A 75 -9.32 -0.34 -12.59
CA GLU A 75 -10.75 -0.07 -12.81
C GLU A 75 -11.18 -0.43 -14.24
N ASN A 76 -10.33 -0.22 -15.24
CA ASN A 76 -10.64 -0.63 -16.61
C ASN A 76 -10.75 -2.16 -16.75
N ILE A 77 -9.96 -2.90 -15.96
CA ILE A 77 -9.92 -4.37 -16.02
C ILE A 77 -11.05 -4.99 -15.20
N PHE A 78 -11.23 -4.56 -13.95
CA PHE A 78 -12.16 -5.19 -13.00
C PHE A 78 -13.40 -4.35 -12.68
N GLY A 79 -13.52 -3.14 -13.22
CA GLY A 79 -14.54 -2.17 -12.82
C GLY A 79 -15.97 -2.65 -13.03
N PHE A 80 -16.21 -3.52 -14.01
CA PHE A 80 -17.53 -4.11 -14.27
C PHE A 80 -17.97 -5.09 -13.16
N LEU A 81 -17.03 -5.62 -12.37
CA LEU A 81 -17.29 -6.55 -11.26
C LEU A 81 -17.48 -5.85 -9.91
N PHE A 82 -17.21 -4.54 -9.79
CA PHE A 82 -17.23 -3.84 -8.50
C PHE A 82 -18.61 -3.80 -7.83
N THR A 83 -19.65 -3.55 -8.63
CA THR A 83 -21.03 -3.44 -8.15
C THR A 83 -21.99 -4.19 -9.05
N SER A 84 -23.06 -4.70 -8.46
CA SER A 84 -24.14 -5.34 -9.22
C SER A 84 -24.81 -4.36 -10.19
N GLU A 85 -24.84 -3.06 -9.87
CA GLU A 85 -25.34 -2.01 -10.78
C GLU A 85 -24.49 -1.90 -12.04
N LYS A 86 -23.16 -1.82 -11.91
CA LYS A 86 -22.25 -1.77 -13.06
C LYS A 86 -22.34 -3.05 -13.89
N LEU A 87 -22.46 -4.19 -13.22
CA LEU A 87 -22.63 -5.47 -13.89
C LEU A 87 -23.96 -5.51 -14.67
N ASN A 88 -25.06 -5.04 -14.09
CA ASN A 88 -26.39 -5.05 -14.72
C ASN A 88 -26.57 -3.96 -15.79
N SER A 89 -25.82 -2.86 -15.70
CA SER A 89 -25.88 -1.77 -16.70
C SER A 89 -25.15 -2.09 -18.00
N LEU A 90 -24.33 -3.13 -18.01
CA LEU A 90 -23.51 -3.49 -19.18
C LEU A 90 -24.31 -4.33 -20.18
N ASP A 91 -24.25 -3.96 -21.45
CA ASP A 91 -24.80 -4.75 -22.54
C ASP A 91 -24.05 -6.09 -22.67
N ASP A 92 -24.72 -7.11 -23.23
CA ASP A 92 -24.14 -8.45 -23.39
C ASP A 92 -22.87 -8.45 -24.24
N CYS A 93 -22.80 -7.61 -25.28
CA CYS A 93 -21.60 -7.45 -26.12
C CYS A 93 -20.42 -6.88 -25.31
N ASP A 94 -20.68 -5.85 -24.51
CA ASP A 94 -19.65 -5.19 -23.71
C ASP A 94 -19.19 -6.08 -22.55
N LEU A 95 -20.10 -6.85 -21.96
CA LEU A 95 -19.76 -7.84 -20.94
C LEU A 95 -18.85 -8.91 -21.52
N LYS A 96 -19.17 -9.44 -22.70
CA LYS A 96 -18.33 -10.44 -23.38
C LYS A 96 -16.94 -9.89 -23.69
N ASN A 97 -16.85 -8.68 -24.24
CA ASN A 97 -15.58 -8.01 -24.49
C ASN A 97 -14.76 -7.82 -23.20
N SER A 98 -15.42 -7.46 -22.10
CA SER A 98 -14.78 -7.27 -20.80
C SER A 98 -14.26 -8.59 -20.23
N CYS A 99 -15.00 -9.69 -20.39
CA CYS A 99 -14.56 -11.03 -19.96
C CYS A 99 -13.37 -11.53 -20.78
N SER A 100 -13.38 -11.38 -22.12
CA SER A 100 -12.23 -11.70 -22.96
C SER A 100 -11.01 -10.82 -22.67
N HIS A 101 -11.23 -9.55 -22.33
CA HIS A 101 -10.16 -8.67 -21.90
C HIS A 101 -9.53 -9.15 -20.59
N LEU A 102 -10.35 -9.53 -19.60
CA LEU A 102 -9.87 -10.08 -18.33
C LEU A 102 -9.07 -11.38 -18.54
N GLU A 103 -9.58 -12.30 -19.37
CA GLU A 103 -8.87 -13.53 -19.75
C GLU A 103 -7.49 -13.20 -20.34
N SER A 104 -7.43 -12.24 -21.27
CA SER A 104 -6.17 -11.85 -21.93
C SER A 104 -5.12 -11.33 -20.94
N ILE A 105 -5.55 -10.72 -19.83
CA ILE A 105 -4.67 -10.17 -18.79
C ILE A 105 -4.23 -11.25 -17.79
N LEU A 106 -5.14 -12.16 -17.44
CA LEU A 106 -4.89 -13.27 -16.52
C LEU A 106 -4.26 -14.48 -17.22
N LYS A 107 -3.96 -14.38 -18.50
CA LYS A 107 -3.26 -15.40 -19.26
C LYS A 107 -1.75 -15.26 -19.07
N ASN A 108 -1.13 -16.33 -18.59
CA ASN A 108 0.32 -16.48 -18.59
C ASN A 108 0.72 -17.68 -19.45
N ASP A 109 1.29 -17.40 -20.62
CA ASP A 109 1.63 -18.37 -21.66
C ASP A 109 0.45 -19.27 -22.08
N LYS A 110 0.37 -20.46 -21.46
CA LYS A 110 -0.62 -21.52 -21.74
C LYS A 110 -1.63 -21.71 -20.62
N PHE A 111 -1.46 -21.06 -19.49
CA PHE A 111 -2.35 -21.15 -18.34
C PHE A 111 -3.21 -19.89 -18.27
N PHE A 112 -4.50 -20.10 -18.07
CA PHE A 112 -5.48 -19.06 -17.82
C PHE A 112 -6.12 -19.35 -16.47
N ASP A 113 -6.18 -18.35 -15.60
CA ASP A 113 -6.81 -18.48 -14.28
C ASP A 113 -8.35 -18.46 -14.36
N VAL A 114 -8.89 -17.89 -15.45
CA VAL A 114 -10.32 -17.69 -15.70
C VAL A 114 -10.59 -17.85 -17.20
N ASP A 115 -11.61 -18.63 -17.58
CA ASP A 115 -12.08 -18.71 -18.97
C ASP A 115 -13.09 -17.58 -19.25
N GLY A 116 -12.85 -16.80 -20.30
CA GLY A 116 -13.67 -15.62 -20.61
C GLY A 116 -15.09 -15.94 -21.07
N GLU A 117 -15.30 -17.08 -21.76
CA GLU A 117 -16.63 -17.48 -22.22
C GLU A 117 -17.43 -18.08 -21.07
N ASP A 118 -16.82 -18.94 -20.27
CA ASP A 118 -17.47 -19.52 -19.07
C ASP A 118 -17.82 -18.41 -18.08
N LEU A 119 -16.90 -17.47 -17.82
CA LEU A 119 -17.17 -16.30 -16.99
C LEU A 119 -18.37 -15.49 -17.51
N PHE A 120 -18.47 -15.27 -18.83
CA PHE A 120 -19.59 -14.53 -19.41
C PHE A 120 -20.93 -15.23 -19.15
N VAL A 121 -21.00 -16.55 -19.35
CA VAL A 121 -22.20 -17.35 -19.10
C VAL A 121 -22.57 -17.34 -17.62
N GLU A 122 -21.58 -17.55 -16.75
CA GLU A 122 -21.77 -17.52 -15.30
C GLU A 122 -22.28 -16.16 -14.82
N LEU A 123 -21.68 -15.05 -15.28
CA LEU A 123 -22.09 -13.70 -14.91
C LEU A 123 -23.51 -13.39 -15.40
N LYS A 124 -23.90 -13.88 -16.58
CA LYS A 124 -25.27 -13.72 -17.09
C LYS A 124 -26.30 -14.39 -16.19
N VAL A 125 -26.02 -15.60 -15.72
CA VAL A 125 -26.88 -16.30 -14.75
C VAL A 125 -26.84 -15.60 -13.38
N LEU A 126 -25.67 -15.11 -12.98
CA LEU A 126 -25.49 -14.39 -11.72
C LEU A 126 -26.31 -13.10 -11.67
N ARG A 127 -26.43 -12.36 -12.78
CA ARG A 127 -27.28 -11.16 -12.88
C ARG A 127 -28.73 -11.44 -12.51
N GLU A 128 -29.27 -12.58 -12.94
CA GLU A 128 -30.65 -13.00 -12.65
C GLU A 128 -30.83 -13.51 -11.20
N LEU A 129 -29.79 -14.13 -10.65
CA LEU A 129 -29.84 -14.78 -9.33
C LEU A 129 -29.49 -13.82 -8.17
N LEU A 130 -28.84 -12.70 -8.47
CA LEU A 130 -28.35 -11.76 -7.46
C LEU A 130 -29.50 -11.06 -6.72
N PRO A 131 -29.56 -11.16 -5.37
CA PRO A 131 -30.47 -10.35 -4.57
C PRO A 131 -30.13 -8.86 -4.72
N LYS A 132 -31.16 -8.00 -4.78
CA LYS A 132 -31.00 -6.53 -4.88
C LYS A 132 -30.21 -5.90 -3.72
N GLU A 133 -30.06 -6.64 -2.61
CA GLU A 133 -29.34 -6.23 -1.41
C GLU A 133 -27.81 -6.37 -1.55
N ASN A 134 -27.33 -7.24 -2.44
CA ASN A 134 -25.90 -7.52 -2.62
C ASN A 134 -25.29 -6.55 -3.65
N THR A 135 -25.01 -5.32 -3.23
CA THR A 135 -24.48 -4.28 -4.12
C THR A 135 -22.96 -4.30 -4.25
N THR A 136 -22.25 -4.84 -3.25
CA THR A 136 -20.78 -4.76 -3.16
C THR A 136 -20.11 -6.08 -3.55
N ALA A 137 -18.94 -6.03 -4.20
CA ALA A 137 -18.13 -7.20 -4.56
C ALA A 137 -17.92 -8.21 -3.41
N ILE A 138 -17.76 -7.76 -2.16
CA ILE A 138 -17.63 -8.65 -0.99
C ILE A 138 -18.93 -9.43 -0.72
N ALA A 139 -20.08 -8.77 -0.85
CA ALA A 139 -21.38 -9.41 -0.67
C ALA A 139 -21.64 -10.44 -1.78
N ILE A 140 -21.28 -10.10 -3.02
CA ILE A 140 -21.35 -11.00 -4.17
C ILE A 140 -20.45 -12.22 -3.96
N LEU A 141 -19.20 -12.04 -3.52
CA LEU A 141 -18.31 -13.18 -3.23
C LEU A 141 -18.87 -14.11 -2.15
N ASN A 142 -19.44 -13.56 -1.08
CA ASN A 142 -20.08 -14.36 -0.02
C ASN A 142 -21.31 -15.12 -0.53
N PHE A 143 -22.04 -14.55 -1.48
CA PHE A 143 -23.15 -15.21 -2.14
C PHE A 143 -22.67 -16.37 -3.03
N LEU A 144 -21.66 -16.13 -3.86
CA LEU A 144 -21.02 -17.16 -4.71
C LEU A 144 -20.49 -18.33 -3.88
N LYS A 145 -19.88 -18.05 -2.72
CA LYS A 145 -19.39 -19.06 -1.77
C LYS A 145 -20.48 -20.01 -1.25
N ARG A 146 -21.75 -19.57 -1.21
CA ARG A 146 -22.87 -20.42 -0.78
C ARG A 146 -23.38 -21.32 -1.90
N LEU A 147 -23.25 -20.88 -3.15
CA LEU A 147 -23.84 -21.54 -4.30
C LEU A 147 -22.90 -22.58 -4.94
N ASN A 148 -21.57 -22.42 -4.81
CA ASN A 148 -20.56 -23.38 -5.31
C ASN A 148 -20.72 -23.81 -6.79
N CYS A 149 -21.47 -23.06 -7.59
CA CYS A 149 -21.80 -23.41 -8.98
C CYS A 149 -21.23 -22.42 -10.03
N PHE A 150 -20.41 -21.47 -9.59
CA PHE A 150 -19.80 -20.44 -10.44
C PHE A 150 -18.28 -20.35 -10.19
N PRO A 151 -17.49 -21.35 -10.62
CA PRO A 151 -16.05 -21.37 -10.41
C PRO A 151 -15.32 -20.15 -10.98
N ASP A 152 -15.58 -19.75 -12.22
CA ASP A 152 -14.85 -18.67 -12.88
C ASP A 152 -15.18 -17.30 -12.29
N ALA A 153 -16.46 -17.02 -12.05
CA ALA A 153 -16.89 -15.83 -11.34
C ALA A 153 -16.30 -15.81 -9.91
N PHE A 154 -16.28 -16.94 -9.21
CA PHE A 154 -15.69 -17.01 -7.88
C PHE A 154 -14.20 -16.69 -7.89
N ILE A 155 -13.44 -17.19 -8.86
CA ILE A 155 -12.02 -16.87 -9.02
C ILE A 155 -11.83 -15.39 -9.37
N ALA A 156 -12.59 -14.85 -10.33
CA ALA A 156 -12.51 -13.45 -10.73
C ALA A 156 -12.79 -12.50 -9.54
N TYR A 157 -13.85 -12.75 -8.76
CA TYR A 157 -14.17 -11.97 -7.57
C TYR A 157 -13.13 -12.12 -6.45
N ARG A 158 -12.47 -13.28 -6.33
CA ARG A 158 -11.35 -13.45 -5.39
C ARG A 158 -10.13 -12.66 -5.83
N ILE A 159 -9.73 -12.74 -7.10
CA ILE A 159 -8.60 -11.98 -7.64
C ILE A 159 -8.84 -10.48 -7.41
N LEU A 160 -10.03 -10.01 -7.79
CA LEU A 160 -10.50 -8.65 -7.53
C LEU A 160 -10.26 -8.23 -6.07
N LEU A 161 -10.79 -8.97 -5.10
CA LEU A 161 -10.71 -8.59 -3.68
C LEU A 161 -9.33 -8.80 -3.04
N THR A 162 -8.45 -9.59 -3.66
CA THR A 162 -7.09 -9.85 -3.17
C THR A 162 -6.08 -8.83 -3.66
N ILE A 163 -6.29 -8.22 -4.82
CA ILE A 163 -5.44 -7.15 -5.30
C ILE A 163 -5.62 -5.95 -4.35
N PRO A 164 -4.55 -5.46 -3.69
CA PRO A 164 -4.67 -4.43 -2.68
C PRO A 164 -5.01 -3.08 -3.33
N VAL A 165 -6.30 -2.83 -3.59
CA VAL A 165 -6.80 -1.55 -4.10
C VAL A 165 -6.71 -0.46 -3.02
N THR A 166 -6.60 -0.84 -1.75
CA THR A 166 -6.55 0.11 -0.63
C THR A 166 -5.31 -0.07 0.24
N VAL A 167 -4.67 1.05 0.56
CA VAL A 167 -3.48 1.13 1.43
C VAL A 167 -3.83 0.88 2.90
N ALA A 168 -5.12 0.75 3.23
CA ALA A 168 -5.63 0.66 4.60
C ALA A 168 -5.01 -0.50 5.41
N SER A 169 -4.78 -1.67 4.78
CA SER A 169 -4.11 -2.80 5.44
C SER A 169 -2.65 -2.49 5.78
N ALA A 170 -1.95 -1.80 4.88
CA ALA A 170 -0.59 -1.35 5.13
C ALA A 170 -0.56 -0.25 6.22
N GLU A 171 -1.50 0.70 6.22
CA GLU A 171 -1.61 1.74 7.24
C GLU A 171 -1.88 1.17 8.64
N ARG A 172 -2.78 0.18 8.75
CA ARG A 172 -3.03 -0.56 10.00
C ARG A 172 -1.75 -1.23 10.50
N SER A 173 -1.03 -1.91 9.59
CA SER A 173 0.24 -2.57 9.90
C SER A 173 1.33 -1.58 10.34
N PHE A 174 1.44 -0.42 9.67
CA PHE A 174 2.39 0.63 10.04
C PHE A 174 2.04 1.30 11.37
N SER A 175 0.75 1.46 11.69
CA SER A 175 0.31 1.96 13.00
C SER A 175 0.74 1.02 14.13
N LYS A 176 0.58 -0.29 13.96
CA LYS A 176 1.09 -1.30 14.91
C LYS A 176 2.62 -1.29 14.97
N LEU A 177 3.29 -1.20 13.82
CA LEU A 177 4.76 -1.16 13.75
C LEU A 177 5.33 0.07 14.47
N LYS A 178 4.66 1.22 14.40
CA LYS A 178 5.03 2.45 15.14
C LYS A 178 5.00 2.24 16.66
N LEU A 179 4.08 1.43 17.17
CA LEU A 179 4.02 1.09 18.60
C LEU A 179 5.13 0.10 18.99
N LEU A 180 5.46 -0.84 18.11
CA LEU A 180 6.48 -1.87 18.36
C LEU A 180 7.90 -1.32 18.26
N LYS A 181 8.15 -0.46 17.27
CA LYS A 181 9.45 0.15 16.99
C LYS A 181 9.49 1.57 17.54
N SER A 182 9.70 1.68 18.86
CA SER A 182 9.93 2.95 19.54
C SER A 182 11.42 3.29 19.64
N TYR A 183 11.74 4.56 19.93
CA TYR A 183 13.11 5.03 20.11
C TYR A 183 13.91 4.21 21.14
N LEU A 184 13.26 3.86 22.26
CA LEU A 184 13.83 3.03 23.33
C LEU A 184 14.04 1.55 22.91
N ARG A 185 13.42 1.10 21.81
CA ARG A 185 13.49 -0.28 21.29
C ARG A 185 14.21 -0.37 19.94
N SER A 186 15.04 0.63 19.63
CA SER A 186 15.72 0.77 18.33
C SER A 186 16.80 -0.29 18.04
N THR A 187 17.29 -1.01 19.06
CA THR A 187 18.35 -2.03 18.95
C THR A 187 17.85 -3.46 18.66
N MET A 188 16.56 -3.63 18.37
CA MET A 188 15.98 -4.97 18.16
C MET A 188 16.34 -5.56 16.78
N SER A 189 16.58 -6.87 16.72
CA SER A 189 16.80 -7.57 15.44
C SER A 189 15.56 -7.57 14.56
N GLN A 190 15.76 -7.60 13.24
CA GLN A 190 14.67 -7.60 12.26
C GLN A 190 13.76 -8.84 12.40
N GLU A 191 14.34 -10.01 12.69
CA GLU A 191 13.58 -11.24 12.92
C GLU A 191 12.59 -11.08 14.06
N ARG A 192 13.04 -10.53 15.20
CA ARG A 192 12.18 -10.29 16.35
C ARG A 192 11.12 -9.22 16.03
N LEU A 193 11.45 -8.22 15.21
CA LEU A 193 10.51 -7.15 14.85
C LEU A 193 9.40 -7.69 13.98
N ASN A 194 9.75 -8.48 12.97
CA ASN A 194 8.79 -9.12 12.08
C ASN A 194 7.88 -10.08 12.86
N GLY A 195 8.44 -10.87 13.79
CA GLY A 195 7.64 -11.75 14.65
C GLY A 195 6.64 -10.99 15.52
N LEU A 196 7.06 -9.92 16.20
CA LEU A 196 6.15 -9.09 17.00
C LEU A 196 5.13 -8.34 16.16
N ALA A 197 5.52 -7.86 14.97
CA ALA A 197 4.62 -7.19 14.05
C ALA A 197 3.53 -8.15 13.57
N LEU A 198 3.90 -9.39 13.21
CA LEU A 198 2.95 -10.42 12.79
C LEU A 198 1.94 -10.72 13.91
N ILE A 199 2.42 -10.95 15.13
CA ILE A 199 1.56 -11.19 16.31
C ILE A 199 0.62 -10.01 16.56
N SER A 200 1.09 -8.78 16.39
CA SER A 200 0.29 -7.58 16.64
C SER A 200 -0.71 -7.24 15.52
N ILE A 201 -0.44 -7.67 14.29
CA ILE A 201 -1.34 -7.49 13.13
C ILE A 201 -2.44 -8.56 13.20
N GLU A 202 -2.07 -9.80 13.48
CA GLU A 202 -2.96 -10.96 13.53
C GLU A 202 -3.49 -11.24 14.96
N SER A 203 -3.61 -10.20 15.80
CA SER A 203 -4.06 -10.36 17.19
C SER A 203 -5.44 -11.03 17.30
N GLU A 204 -6.35 -10.72 16.37
CA GLU A 204 -7.69 -11.31 16.32
C GLU A 204 -7.68 -12.82 16.01
N LEU A 205 -6.67 -13.28 15.26
CA LEU A 205 -6.48 -14.71 15.02
C LEU A 205 -5.87 -15.38 16.25
N LEU A 206 -4.94 -14.69 16.93
CA LEU A 206 -4.29 -15.18 18.15
C LEU A 206 -5.29 -15.41 19.29
N GLU A 207 -6.30 -14.56 19.42
CA GLU A 207 -7.37 -14.72 20.41
C GLU A 207 -8.18 -16.02 20.23
N LYS A 208 -8.16 -16.62 19.03
CA LYS A 208 -8.84 -17.89 18.72
C LYS A 208 -7.96 -19.11 18.93
N LEU A 209 -6.66 -18.92 19.20
CA LEU A 209 -5.73 -20.01 19.43
C LEU A 209 -5.73 -20.43 20.90
N ASP A 210 -5.62 -21.73 21.14
CA ASP A 210 -5.43 -22.27 22.48
C ASP A 210 -3.96 -22.13 22.89
N TYR A 211 -3.71 -21.20 23.80
CA TYR A 211 -2.36 -20.90 24.30
C TYR A 211 -1.79 -22.05 25.13
N GLU A 212 -2.61 -22.81 25.86
CA GLU A 212 -2.14 -23.90 26.71
C GLU A 212 -1.56 -25.01 25.84
N HIS A 213 -2.30 -25.43 24.82
CA HIS A 213 -1.84 -26.42 23.86
C HIS A 213 -0.57 -25.96 23.12
N LEU A 214 -0.47 -24.67 22.77
CA LEU A 214 0.71 -24.13 22.08
C LEU A 214 1.95 -24.11 22.99
N ILE A 215 1.78 -23.79 24.28
CA ILE A 215 2.85 -23.83 25.28
C ILE A 215 3.35 -25.26 25.48
N ASP A 216 2.44 -26.23 25.55
CA ASP A 216 2.78 -27.64 25.70
C ASP A 216 3.51 -28.19 24.46
N ASP A 217 3.03 -27.85 23.26
CA ASP A 217 3.68 -28.26 22.00
C ASP A 217 5.06 -27.60 21.84
N PHE A 218 5.20 -26.32 22.21
CA PHE A 218 6.50 -25.64 22.23
C PHE A 218 7.47 -26.26 23.25
N SER A 219 6.97 -26.59 24.44
CA SER A 219 7.75 -27.21 25.52
C SER A 219 8.22 -28.61 25.15
N SER A 220 7.36 -29.40 24.49
CA SER A 220 7.71 -30.74 24.00
C SER A 220 8.84 -30.70 22.96
N LYS A 221 8.82 -29.71 22.05
CA LYS A 221 9.82 -29.51 20.99
C LYS A 221 11.13 -28.90 21.51
N ASN A 222 11.09 -28.07 22.56
CA ASN A 222 12.25 -27.38 23.13
C ASN A 222 12.80 -28.00 24.41
N SER A 223 12.41 -29.25 24.72
CA SER A 223 12.78 -30.04 25.90
C SER A 223 14.30 -30.26 26.12
N ARG A 224 15.18 -29.62 25.34
CA ARG A 224 16.65 -29.63 25.52
C ARG A 224 17.25 -28.32 26.05
N ARG A 225 16.48 -27.39 26.63
CA ARG A 225 17.05 -26.23 27.35
C ARG A 225 16.76 -26.31 28.86
N SER A 226 17.62 -27.10 29.51
CA SER A 226 17.97 -27.17 30.94
C SER A 226 16.87 -27.15 32.01
N ILE A 227 16.79 -28.27 32.72
CA ILE A 227 16.29 -28.40 34.09
C ILE A 227 16.93 -27.31 34.96
N PHE A 228 16.11 -26.39 35.49
CA PHE A 228 16.51 -25.53 36.59
C PHE A 228 16.69 -26.40 37.84
N ARG A 229 17.94 -26.57 38.28
CA ARG A 229 18.22 -27.13 39.61
C ARG A 229 18.16 -25.98 40.61
N HIS A 230 17.33 -26.18 41.64
CA HIS A 230 17.25 -25.38 42.86
C HIS A 230 18.60 -25.28 43.56
#